data_AF-A0A838SN64-F1
#
_entry.id   AF-A0A838SN64-F1
#
_cell.length_a   1.000
_cell.length_b   1.000
_cell.length_c   1.000
_cell.angle_alpha   90.00
_cell.angle_beta   90.00
_cell.angle_gamma   90.00
#
_symmetry.space_group_name_H-M   'P 1'
#
loop_
_entity.id
_entity.type
_entity.pdbx_description
1 polymer ?
#
loop_
_entity_poly.entity_id
_entity_poly.type
_entity_poly.pdbx_seq_one_letter_code
_entity_poly.pdbx_strand_id
1 'polypeptide(L)' 'MERYLDEVVALLEVLAYDDRAAVWHASTRAPLEALGWSTSFADGQIAAVAAVNDLVVVTRNVGH' A
#
# COMPACT_ATOMS: atom_id res chain seq x y z
N MET A 1 22.11 10.27 -2.28
CA MET A 1 20.84 9.53 -2.38
C MET A 1 20.00 9.76 -1.14
N GLU A 2 20.51 9.44 0.06
CA GLU A 2 19.82 9.65 1.35
C GLU A 2 19.29 11.08 1.53
N ARG A 3 20.12 12.10 1.28
CA ARG A 3 19.72 13.51 1.40
C ARG A 3 18.47 13.89 0.58
N TYR A 4 18.34 13.35 -0.63
CA TYR A 4 17.19 13.61 -1.50
C TYR A 4 15.92 12.90 -1.00
N LEU A 5 16.06 11.68 -0.48
CA LEU A 5 14.95 10.97 0.14
C LEU A 5 14.45 11.70 1.40
N ASP A 6 15.36 12.14 2.26
CA ASP A 6 15.01 12.88 3.48
C ASP A 6 14.31 14.21 3.15
N GLU A 7 14.81 14.94 2.15
CA GLU A 7 14.21 16.19 1.68
C GLU A 7 12.80 15.98 1.11
N VAL A 8 12.59 14.92 0.32
CA VAL A 8 11.27 14.63 -0.27
C VAL A 8 10.28 14.12 0.78
N VAL A 9 10.73 13.22 1.67
CA VAL A 9 9.87 12.67 2.75
C VAL A 9 9.44 13.78 3.71
N ALA A 10 10.29 14.77 3.98
CA ALA A 10 9.92 15.92 4.80
C ALA A 10 8.78 16.79 4.21
N LEU A 11 8.49 16.66 2.91
CA LEU A 11 7.42 17.40 2.24
C LEU A 11 6.08 16.64 2.19
N LEU A 12 6.07 15.37 2.60
CA LEU A 12 4.91 14.49 2.47
C LEU A 12 4.47 13.96 3.84
N GLU A 13 3.16 13.79 4.01
CA GLU A 13 2.63 13.07 5.15
C GLU A 13 2.91 11.57 5.00
N VAL A 14 3.53 10.96 6.01
CA VAL A 14 3.79 9.52 6.05
C VAL A 14 2.73 8.86 6.93
N LEU A 15 1.81 8.14 6.29
CA LEU A 15 0.77 7.38 6.97
C LEU A 15 1.30 6.02 7.42
N ALA A 16 1.01 5.65 8.68
CA ALA A 16 1.39 4.36 9.22
C ALA A 16 0.50 3.23 8.67
N TYR A 17 1.08 2.04 8.53
CA TYR A 17 0.31 0.81 8.38
C TYR A 17 -0.22 0.37 9.74
N ASP A 18 -1.43 0.83 10.06
CA ASP A 18 -2.10 0.58 11.34
C ASP A 18 -2.96 -0.71 11.31
N ASP A 19 -3.61 -1.02 12.43
CA ASP A 19 -4.46 -2.21 12.57
C ASP A 19 -5.62 -2.22 11.56
N ARG A 20 -6.15 -1.05 11.18
CA ARG A 20 -7.24 -0.94 10.19
C ARG A 20 -6.73 -1.38 8.82
N ALA A 21 -5.56 -0.87 8.42
CA ALA A 21 -4.89 -1.27 7.19
C ALA A 21 -4.54 -2.77 7.24
N ALA A 22 -4.10 -3.31 8.37
CA ALA A 22 -3.78 -4.72 8.52
C ALA A 22 -4.99 -5.64 8.34
N VAL A 23 -6.12 -5.29 8.95
CA VAL A 23 -7.38 -6.03 8.79
C VAL A 23 -7.86 -5.97 7.36
N TRP A 24 -7.85 -4.78 6.75
CA TRP A 24 -8.28 -4.62 5.35
C TRP A 24 -7.37 -5.41 4.39
N HIS A 25 -6.06 -5.39 4.61
CA HIS A 25 -5.10 -6.14 3.79
C HIS A 25 -5.38 -7.64 3.88
N ALA A 26 -5.58 -8.18 5.08
CA ALA A 26 -5.88 -9.59 5.28
C ALA A 26 -7.22 -10.00 4.60
N SER A 27 -8.26 -9.18 4.75
CA SER A 27 -9.58 -9.47 4.15
C SER A 27 -9.57 -9.44 2.63
N THR A 28 -8.72 -8.61 2.03
CA THR A 28 -8.61 -8.47 0.57
C THR A 28 -7.67 -9.52 -0.03
N ARG A 29 -6.57 -9.83 0.67
CA ARG A 29 -5.53 -10.77 0.21
C ARG A 29 -6.03 -12.21 0.17
N ALA A 30 -6.74 -12.67 1.20
CA ALA A 30 -7.14 -14.07 1.29
C ALA A 30 -8.00 -14.55 0.09
N PRO A 31 -9.02 -13.79 -0.38
CA PRO A 31 -9.77 -14.15 -1.59
C PRO A 31 -8.93 -14.12 -2.87
N LEU A 32 -8.03 -13.14 -3.02
CA LEU A 32 -7.18 -13.02 -4.21
C LEU A 32 -6.17 -14.17 -4.31
N GLU A 33 -5.56 -14.55 -3.20
CA GLU A 33 -4.67 -15.71 -3.13
C GLU A 33 -5.41 -17.01 -3.46
N ALA A 34 -6.65 -17.17 -2.97
CA ALA A 34 -7.48 -18.32 -3.31
C ALA A 34 -7.80 -18.42 -4.81
N LEU A 35 -7.84 -17.28 -5.51
CA LEU A 35 -8.01 -17.19 -6.97
C LEU A 35 -6.68 -17.30 -7.75
N GLY A 36 -5.56 -17.50 -7.06
CA GLY A 36 -4.22 -17.56 -7.66
C GLY A 36 -3.65 -16.20 -8.05
N TRP A 37 -4.27 -15.10 -7.62
CA TRP A 37 -3.81 -13.75 -7.90
C TRP A 37 -2.96 -13.25 -6.73
N SER A 38 -1.66 -13.44 -6.85
CA SER A 38 -0.70 -12.96 -5.85
C SER A 38 -0.15 -11.59 -6.22
N THR A 39 -0.48 -10.56 -5.45
CA THR A 39 0.17 -9.25 -5.50
C THR A 39 1.37 -9.23 -4.53
N SER A 40 2.37 -8.40 -4.84
CA SER A 40 3.46 -8.09 -3.91
C SER A 40 2.91 -7.72 -2.53
N PHE A 41 3.52 -8.25 -1.46
CA PHE A 41 3.07 -7.94 -0.10
C PHE A 41 3.11 -6.44 0.21
N ALA A 42 4.16 -5.76 -0.24
CA ALA A 42 4.31 -4.31 -0.04
C ALA A 42 3.23 -3.51 -0.78
N ASP A 43 2.91 -3.88 -2.02
CA ASP A 43 1.85 -3.22 -2.80
C ASP A 43 0.47 -3.42 -2.14
N GLY A 44 0.24 -4.61 -1.57
CA GLY A 44 -0.96 -4.89 -0.76
C GLY A 44 -1.06 -4.01 0.48
N GLN A 45 0.05 -3.77 1.19
CA GLN A 45 0.08 -2.85 2.33
C GLN A 45 -0.17 -1.39 1.92
N ILE A 46 0.41 -0.93 0.81
CA ILE A 46 0.18 0.42 0.27
C ILE A 46 -1.31 0.60 -0.11
N ALA A 47 -1.87 -0.38 -0.81
CA ALA A 47 -3.29 -0.36 -1.18
C ALA A 47 -4.20 -0.34 0.06
N ALA A 48 -3.83 -1.07 1.11
CA ALA A 48 -4.60 -1.10 2.36
C ALA A 48 -4.58 0.24 3.10
N VAL A 49 -3.41 0.88 3.23
CA VAL A 49 -3.30 2.23 3.83
C VAL A 49 -4.14 3.22 3.04
N ALA A 50 -4.09 3.18 1.70
CA ALA A 50 -4.90 4.06 0.88
C ALA A 50 -6.41 3.82 1.06
N ALA A 51 -6.85 2.55 1.05
CA ALA A 51 -8.26 2.19 1.17
C ALA A 51 -8.88 2.62 2.50
N VAL A 52 -8.17 2.43 3.63
CA VAL A 52 -8.71 2.82 4.95
C VAL A 52 -8.67 4.33 5.21
N ASN A 53 -7.91 5.08 4.41
CA ASN A 53 -7.84 6.54 4.49
C ASN A 53 -8.61 7.24 3.35
N ASP A 54 -9.37 6.50 2.53
CA ASP A 54 -10.12 7.02 1.38
C ASP A 54 -9.26 7.79 0.37
N LEU A 55 -8.08 7.24 0.07
CA LEU A 55 -7.08 7.84 -0.82
C LEU A 55 -6.99 7.11 -2.16
N VAL A 56 -6.54 7.84 -3.19
CA VAL A 56 -6.24 7.28 -4.51
C VAL A 56 -4.77 6.88 -4.59
N VAL A 57 -4.50 5.64 -5.01
CA VAL A 57 -3.13 5.16 -5.26
C VAL A 57 -2.64 5.66 -6.62
N VAL A 58 -1.57 6.46 -6.62
CA VAL A 58 -0.84 6.81 -7.84
C VAL A 58 0.22 5.75 -8.09
N THR A 59 0.08 4.97 -9.16
CA THR A 59 0.98 3.86 -9.48
C THR A 59 1.43 3.86 -10.94
N ARG A 60 2.67 3.41 -11.17
CA ARG A 60 3.17 3.01 -12.51
C ARG A 60 3.11 1.50 -12.73
N ASN A 61 2.73 0.73 -11.70
CA ASN A 61 2.61 -0.72 -11.73
C ASN A 61 1.17 -1.11 -12.13
N VAL A 62 0.85 -0.98 -13.41
CA VAL A 62 -0.52 -1.18 -13.94
C VAL A 62 -0.83 -2.63 -14.37
N GLY A 63 0.02 -3.59 -13.99
CA GLY A 63 -0.05 -4.97 -14.45
C GLY A 63 0.50 -5.12 -15.87
N HIS A 64 1.37 -6.11 -16.07
CA HIS A 64 1.77 -6.60 -17.38
C HIS A 64 1.24 -8.01 -17.56
#